data_AF-A0A8R7VBE0-F1
#
_entry.id   AF-A0A8R7VBE0-F1
#
_cell.length_a   1.000
_cell.length_b   1.000
_cell.length_c   1.000
_cell.angle_alpha   90.00
_cell.angle_beta   90.00
_cell.angle_gamma   90.00
#
_symmetry.space_group_name_H-M   'P 1'
#
loop_
_entity.id
_entity.type
_entity.pdbx_description
1 polymer ?
#
loop_
_entity_poly.entity_id
_entity_poly.type
_entity_poly.pdbx_seq_one_letter_code
_entity_poly.pdbx_strand_id
1 'polypeptide(L)'
;MKPAKLRTYAGLMVREVEEYFTRWGESGTVDLKQELEHLVTLVASRCLFGVEVRSKMLREAATHLRELNDGMRLVTILFPHLPIPAHRRRDRARARLGEIFSGMVRSRREAGRPVDDMLQCLIDSRYKDGRATTDTEVVGMLVSALFAGQHTSSSTGTWTGARLLARANAEHLRAAVREQE
;
A
#
# COMPACT_ATOMS: atom_id res chain seq x y z
N MET A 1 17.30 1.63 -4.34
CA MET A 1 16.52 0.54 -4.97
C MET A 1 17.16 0.21 -6.31
N LYS A 2 17.46 -1.06 -6.59
CA LYS A 2 18.14 -1.43 -7.86
C LYS A 2 17.15 -1.30 -9.05
N PRO A 3 17.57 -0.80 -10.22
CA PRO A 3 16.68 -0.59 -11.38
C PRO A 3 15.92 -1.84 -11.83
N ALA A 4 16.52 -3.04 -11.67
CA ALA A 4 15.86 -4.31 -11.99
C ALA A 4 14.60 -4.55 -11.14
N LYS A 5 14.63 -4.21 -9.85
CA LYS A 5 13.48 -4.36 -8.94
C LYS A 5 12.33 -3.42 -9.30
N LEU A 6 12.65 -2.22 -9.79
CA LEU A 6 11.65 -1.26 -10.25
C LEU A 6 10.85 -1.78 -11.45
N ARG A 7 11.50 -2.44 -12.41
CA ARG A 7 10.79 -3.05 -13.56
C ARG A 7 9.82 -4.13 -13.10
N THR A 8 10.23 -4.98 -12.16
CA THR A 8 9.35 -5.99 -11.57
C THR A 8 8.13 -5.35 -10.90
N TYR A 9 8.32 -4.28 -10.13
CA TYR A 9 7.21 -3.58 -9.50
C TYR A 9 6.27 -2.93 -10.52
N ALA A 10 6.79 -2.31 -11.58
CA ALA A 10 5.95 -1.75 -12.65
C ALA A 10 5.04 -2.82 -13.27
N GLY A 11 5.55 -4.01 -13.55
CA GLY A 11 4.74 -5.13 -14.05
C GLY A 11 3.67 -5.60 -13.04
N LEU A 12 3.99 -5.61 -11.75
CA LEU A 12 3.01 -5.91 -10.69
C LEU A 12 1.92 -4.84 -10.58
N MET A 13 2.29 -3.57 -10.74
CA MET A 13 1.36 -2.43 -10.72
C MET A 13 0.37 -2.53 -11.89
N VAL A 14 0.86 -2.70 -13.12
CA VAL A 14 0.02 -2.83 -14.33
C VAL A 14 -0.98 -3.97 -14.15
N ARG A 15 -0.50 -5.16 -13.74
CA ARG A 15 -1.37 -6.31 -13.54
C ARG A 15 -2.46 -6.07 -12.49
N GLU A 16 -2.13 -5.37 -11.39
CA GLU A 16 -3.13 -5.07 -10.37
C GLU A 16 -4.16 -4.03 -10.85
N VAL A 17 -3.74 -3.08 -11.68
CA VAL A 17 -4.62 -2.09 -12.32
C VAL A 17 -5.58 -2.77 -13.29
N GLU A 18 -5.07 -3.65 -14.16
CA GLU A 18 -5.89 -4.44 -15.09
C GLU A 18 -6.89 -5.34 -14.36
N GLU A 19 -6.42 -6.13 -13.38
CA GLU A 19 -7.27 -6.99 -12.52
C GLU A 19 -8.33 -6.17 -11.76
N TYR A 20 -8.03 -4.93 -11.38
CA TYR A 20 -8.99 -4.06 -10.69
C TYR A 20 -10.10 -3.60 -11.61
N PHE A 21 -9.75 -3.14 -12.82
CA PHE A 21 -10.73 -2.60 -13.76
C PHE A 21 -11.53 -3.67 -14.50
N THR A 22 -11.15 -4.95 -14.47
CA THR A 22 -12.00 -6.03 -15.02
C THR A 22 -13.35 -6.18 -14.32
N ARG A 23 -13.50 -5.62 -13.11
CA ARG A 23 -14.78 -5.62 -12.38
C ARG A 23 -15.73 -4.52 -12.85
N TRP A 24 -15.24 -3.56 -13.64
CA TRP A 24 -16.08 -2.52 -14.21
C TRP A 24 -16.87 -3.10 -15.38
N GLY A 25 -18.13 -2.69 -15.50
CA GLY A 25 -18.95 -2.99 -16.68
C GLY A 25 -18.64 -2.02 -17.84
N GLU A 26 -19.43 -2.08 -18.90
CA GLU A 26 -19.24 -1.21 -20.08
C GLU A 26 -19.40 0.29 -19.77
N SER A 27 -20.25 0.65 -18.81
CA SER A 27 -20.45 2.04 -18.39
C SER A 27 -20.94 2.17 -16.94
N GLY A 28 -20.71 3.33 -16.34
CA GLY A 28 -21.16 3.65 -14.98
C GLY A 28 -20.59 4.97 -14.45
N THR A 29 -21.00 5.32 -13.24
CA THR A 29 -20.50 6.50 -12.51
C THR A 29 -19.84 6.04 -11.23
N VAL A 30 -18.63 6.54 -10.97
CA VAL A 30 -17.83 6.22 -9.78
C VAL A 30 -17.28 7.48 -9.14
N ASP A 31 -16.96 7.39 -7.86
CA ASP A 31 -16.09 8.37 -7.21
C ASP A 31 -14.62 8.03 -7.52
N LEU A 32 -13.99 8.86 -8.35
CA LEU A 32 -12.61 8.65 -8.77
C LEU A 32 -11.62 8.60 -7.59
N LYS A 33 -11.84 9.42 -6.56
CA LYS A 33 -10.98 9.44 -5.37
C LYS A 33 -11.10 8.13 -4.62
N GLN A 34 -12.32 7.66 -4.39
CA GLN A 34 -12.56 6.40 -3.68
C GLN A 34 -11.96 5.20 -4.43
N GLU A 35 -12.14 5.14 -5.75
CA GLU A 35 -11.61 4.07 -6.58
C GLU A 35 -10.07 4.07 -6.59
N LEU A 36 -9.44 5.23 -6.73
CA LEU A 36 -7.97 5.31 -6.74
C LEU A 36 -7.34 5.06 -5.36
N GLU A 37 -8.00 5.46 -4.26
CA GLU A 37 -7.56 5.10 -2.90
C GLU A 37 -7.56 3.58 -2.69
N HIS A 38 -8.60 2.89 -3.18
CA HIS A 38 -8.68 1.44 -3.10
C HIS A 38 -7.62 0.79 -3.99
N LEU A 39 -7.51 1.20 -5.25
CA LEU A 39 -6.52 0.68 -6.20
C LEU A 39 -5.09 0.85 -5.68
N VAL A 40 -4.72 2.02 -5.18
CA VAL A 40 -3.38 2.28 -4.62
C VAL A 40 -3.09 1.38 -3.41
N THR A 41 -4.07 1.14 -2.55
CA THR A 41 -3.91 0.23 -1.41
C THR A 41 -3.61 -1.20 -1.86
N LEU A 42 -4.29 -1.66 -2.91
CA LEU A 42 -4.09 -2.98 -3.51
C LEU A 42 -2.72 -3.11 -4.16
N VAL A 43 -2.33 -2.10 -4.95
CA VAL A 43 -1.02 -2.01 -5.61
C VAL A 43 0.12 -2.02 -4.57
N ALA A 44 0.01 -1.18 -3.54
CA ALA A 44 1.01 -1.12 -2.47
C ALA A 44 1.12 -2.46 -1.73
N SER A 45 -0.01 -3.10 -1.45
CA SER A 45 -0.03 -4.42 -0.81
C SER A 45 0.64 -5.49 -1.66
N ARG A 46 0.36 -5.52 -2.98
CA ARG A 46 0.98 -6.47 -3.91
C ARG A 46 2.49 -6.27 -3.99
N CYS A 47 2.94 -5.02 -4.08
CA CYS A 47 4.37 -4.71 -4.21
C CYS A 47 5.15 -4.99 -2.91
N LEU A 48 4.53 -4.75 -1.74
CA LEU A 48 5.21 -4.90 -0.46
C LEU A 48 5.19 -6.34 0.07
N PHE A 49 4.06 -7.05 -0.06
CA PHE A 49 3.85 -8.34 0.59
C PHE A 49 3.85 -9.56 -0.35
N GLY A 50 3.76 -9.34 -1.66
CA GLY A 50 3.62 -10.42 -2.63
C GLY A 50 2.22 -11.06 -2.68
N VAL A 51 2.05 -12.00 -3.61
CA VAL A 51 0.74 -12.56 -4.02
C VAL A 51 0.10 -13.44 -2.93
N GLU A 52 0.91 -14.20 -2.19
CA GLU A 52 0.45 -15.18 -1.20
C GLU A 52 -0.16 -14.53 0.04
N VAL A 53 0.31 -13.32 0.36
CA VAL A 53 -0.16 -12.55 1.51
C VAL A 53 -1.38 -11.71 1.16
N ARG A 54 -1.47 -11.22 -0.09
CA ARG A 54 -2.58 -10.42 -0.61
C ARG A 54 -3.94 -11.08 -0.32
N SER A 55 -4.09 -12.36 -0.65
CA SER A 55 -5.38 -13.06 -0.70
C SER A 55 -6.01 -13.31 0.68
N LYS A 56 -5.22 -13.57 1.71
CA LYS A 56 -5.73 -13.89 3.06
C LYS A 56 -6.11 -12.66 3.88
N MET A 57 -5.67 -11.47 3.48
CA MET A 57 -5.37 -10.43 4.47
C MET A 57 -5.75 -9.01 4.07
N LEU A 58 -5.92 -8.74 2.77
CA LEU A 58 -6.21 -7.39 2.27
C LEU A 58 -7.41 -6.74 2.95
N ARG A 59 -8.48 -7.49 3.19
CA ARG A 59 -9.71 -6.93 3.78
C ARG A 59 -9.53 -6.51 5.24
N GLU A 60 -8.91 -7.34 6.05
CA GLU A 60 -8.66 -7.05 7.48
C GLU A 60 -7.60 -5.96 7.63
N ALA A 61 -6.47 -6.08 6.92
CA ALA A 61 -5.41 -5.08 6.96
C ALA A 61 -5.86 -3.72 6.41
N ALA A 62 -6.62 -3.68 5.31
CA ALA A 62 -7.14 -2.41 4.79
C ALA A 62 -8.09 -1.71 5.76
N THR A 63 -8.86 -2.48 6.54
CA THR A 63 -9.74 -1.91 7.57
C THR A 63 -8.93 -1.27 8.68
N HIS A 64 -7.91 -1.96 9.20
CA HIS A 64 -7.06 -1.39 10.24
C HIS A 64 -6.16 -0.26 9.74
N LEU A 65 -5.73 -0.27 8.48
CA LEU A 65 -5.02 0.86 7.86
C LEU A 65 -5.91 2.11 7.78
N ARG A 66 -7.20 1.95 7.46
CA ARG A 66 -8.17 3.05 7.52
C ARG A 66 -8.31 3.59 8.95
N GLU A 67 -8.46 2.72 9.94
CA GLU A 67 -8.55 3.15 11.34
C GLU A 67 -7.27 3.87 11.83
N LEU A 68 -6.10 3.45 11.35
CA LEU A 68 -4.83 4.12 11.61
C LEU A 68 -4.82 5.53 11.01
N ASN A 69 -5.30 5.68 9.77
CA ASN A 69 -5.44 6.96 9.07
C ASN A 69 -6.44 7.90 9.77
N ASP A 70 -7.60 7.40 10.18
CA ASP A 70 -8.63 8.20 10.88
C ASP A 70 -8.16 8.70 12.26
N GLY A 71 -7.15 8.03 12.80
CA GLY A 71 -6.44 8.41 14.03
C GLY A 71 -5.46 9.56 13.85
N MET A 72 -5.11 9.96 12.63
CA MET A 72 -4.14 11.02 12.32
C MET A 72 -4.82 12.40 12.20
N ARG A 73 -5.36 12.88 13.32
CA ARG A 73 -6.05 14.18 13.40
C ARG A 73 -5.05 15.29 13.73
N LEU A 74 -5.40 16.55 13.47
CA LEU A 74 -4.56 17.69 13.86
C LEU A 74 -4.17 17.66 15.36
N VAL A 75 -5.12 17.28 16.23
CA VAL A 75 -4.86 17.12 17.68
C VAL A 75 -3.79 16.07 17.98
N THR A 76 -3.63 15.06 17.13
CA THR A 76 -2.64 13.99 17.29
C THR A 76 -1.22 14.49 17.11
N ILE A 77 -1.02 15.54 16.32
CA ILE A 77 0.31 16.15 16.11
C ILE A 77 0.80 16.79 17.40
N LEU A 78 -0.08 17.49 18.11
CA LEU A 78 0.25 18.19 19.35
C LEU A 78 0.18 17.27 20.58
N PHE A 79 -0.77 16.33 20.60
CA PHE A 79 -1.08 15.48 21.74
C PHE A 79 -1.26 14.01 21.33
N PRO A 80 -0.19 13.31 20.91
CA PRO A 80 -0.28 11.97 20.30
C PRO A 80 -0.82 10.87 21.23
N HIS A 81 -0.79 11.10 22.55
CA HIS A 81 -1.23 10.16 23.59
C HIS A 81 -2.48 10.61 24.34
N LEU A 82 -3.22 11.61 23.82
CA LEU A 82 -4.46 12.07 24.44
C LEU A 82 -5.45 10.88 24.60
N PRO A 83 -6.11 10.69 25.76
CA PRO A 83 -6.94 9.52 26.02
C PRO A 83 -8.33 9.60 25.35
N ILE A 84 -8.36 9.95 24.05
CA ILE A 84 -9.58 10.06 23.25
C ILE A 84 -9.90 8.74 22.53
N PRO A 85 -11.19 8.49 22.19
CA PRO A 85 -11.59 7.30 21.45
C PRO A 85 -10.82 7.08 20.14
N ALA A 86 -10.45 8.15 19.44
CA ALA A 86 -9.70 8.06 18.19
C ALA A 86 -8.29 7.46 18.37
N HIS A 87 -7.53 7.90 19.40
CA HIS A 87 -6.20 7.35 19.67
C HIS A 87 -6.29 5.90 20.16
N ARG A 88 -7.29 5.57 20.99
CA ARG A 88 -7.53 4.18 21.40
C ARG A 88 -7.81 3.26 20.20
N ARG A 89 -8.60 3.72 19.22
CA ARG A 89 -8.84 2.97 17.98
C ARG A 89 -7.57 2.83 17.14
N ARG A 90 -6.82 3.93 16.95
CA ARG A 90 -5.52 3.93 16.26
C ARG A 90 -4.55 2.92 16.87
N ASP A 91 -4.42 2.91 18.19
CA ASP A 91 -3.45 2.06 18.89
C ASP A 91 -3.86 0.58 18.81
N ARG A 92 -5.16 0.28 18.90
CA ARG A 92 -5.70 -1.08 18.65
C ARG A 92 -5.46 -1.52 17.21
N ALA A 93 -5.74 -0.66 16.23
CA ALA A 93 -5.50 -0.95 14.82
C ALA A 93 -4.01 -1.19 14.54
N ARG A 94 -3.12 -0.40 15.15
CA ARG A 94 -1.66 -0.60 15.06
C ARG A 94 -1.24 -1.93 15.67
N ALA A 95 -1.75 -2.27 16.86
CA ALA A 95 -1.45 -3.56 17.49
C ALA A 95 -1.91 -4.72 16.61
N ARG A 96 -3.11 -4.64 16.04
CA ARG A 96 -3.67 -5.68 15.17
C ARG A 96 -2.90 -5.83 13.86
N LEU A 97 -2.53 -4.73 13.20
CA LEU A 97 -1.61 -4.76 12.05
C LEU A 97 -0.26 -5.38 12.44
N GLY A 98 0.22 -5.09 13.64
CA GLY A 98 1.44 -5.66 14.19
C GLY A 98 1.38 -7.18 14.32
N GLU A 99 0.32 -7.73 14.90
CA GLU A 99 0.09 -9.18 15.03
C GLU A 99 0.04 -9.85 13.66
N ILE A 100 -0.76 -9.27 12.76
CA ILE A 100 -0.98 -9.76 11.42
C ILE A 100 0.34 -9.83 10.64
N PHE A 101 1.11 -8.74 10.63
CA PHE A 101 2.39 -8.70 9.90
C PHE A 101 3.48 -9.53 10.59
N SER A 102 3.47 -9.64 11.92
CA SER A 102 4.41 -10.52 12.64
C SER A 102 4.16 -11.99 12.29
N GLY A 103 2.89 -12.41 12.22
CA GLY A 103 2.53 -13.76 11.79
C GLY A 103 3.01 -14.08 10.37
N MET A 104 2.97 -13.09 9.48
CA MET A 104 3.48 -13.20 8.12
C MET A 104 5.00 -13.35 8.07
N VAL A 105 5.73 -12.49 8.79
CA VAL A 105 7.20 -12.58 8.88
C VAL A 105 7.61 -13.96 9.40
N ARG A 106 6.93 -14.44 10.46
CA ARG A 106 7.19 -15.77 11.03
C ARG A 106 6.91 -16.88 10.02
N SER A 107 5.73 -16.88 9.39
CA SER A 107 5.36 -17.88 8.40
C SER A 107 6.33 -17.92 7.22
N ARG A 108 6.82 -16.76 6.78
CA ARG A 108 7.82 -16.68 5.70
C ARG A 108 9.18 -17.24 6.14
N ARG A 109 9.62 -16.96 7.36
CA ARG A 109 10.86 -17.52 7.94
C ARG A 109 10.78 -19.05 8.06
N GLU A 110 9.64 -19.58 8.51
CA GLU A 110 9.41 -21.03 8.67
C GLU A 110 9.32 -21.78 7.33
N ALA A 111 8.74 -21.15 6.30
CA ALA A 111 8.61 -21.77 4.98
C ALA A 111 9.96 -22.02 4.29
N GLY A 112 11.02 -21.29 4.66
CA GLY A 112 12.39 -21.46 4.16
C GLY A 112 12.56 -21.25 2.65
N ARG A 113 11.55 -20.70 1.98
CA ARG A 113 11.56 -20.49 0.52
C ARG A 113 11.96 -19.04 0.19
N PRO A 114 13.00 -18.84 -0.63
CA PRO A 114 13.35 -17.50 -1.07
C PRO A 114 12.27 -16.96 -2.01
N VAL A 115 11.73 -15.80 -1.68
CA VAL A 115 10.75 -15.06 -2.50
C VAL A 115 11.36 -13.73 -2.89
N ASP A 116 11.21 -13.33 -4.15
CA ASP A 116 11.85 -12.12 -4.66
C ASP A 116 11.00 -10.84 -4.44
N ASP A 117 10.55 -10.59 -3.21
CA ASP A 117 9.68 -9.45 -2.85
C ASP A 117 10.30 -8.51 -1.79
N MET A 118 9.64 -7.35 -1.54
CA MET A 118 10.12 -6.36 -0.57
C MET A 118 10.15 -6.94 0.85
N LEU A 119 9.14 -7.71 1.25
CA LEU A 119 9.08 -8.36 2.55
C LEU A 119 10.31 -9.23 2.79
N GLN A 120 10.67 -10.07 1.82
CA GLN A 120 11.86 -10.91 1.91
C GLN A 120 13.14 -10.08 1.99
N CYS A 121 13.22 -8.99 1.21
CA CYS A 121 14.36 -8.07 1.28
C CYS A 121 14.51 -7.47 2.69
N LEU A 122 13.41 -7.10 3.35
CA LEU A 122 13.44 -6.59 4.73
C LEU A 122 13.81 -7.69 5.73
N ILE A 123 13.29 -8.91 5.58
CA ILE A 123 13.60 -10.07 6.44
C ILE A 123 15.08 -10.45 6.40
N ASP A 124 15.68 -10.39 5.21
CA ASP A 124 17.07 -10.78 4.95
C ASP A 124 18.07 -9.63 5.19
N SER A 125 17.56 -8.42 5.44
CA SER A 125 18.40 -7.24 5.67
C SER A 125 19.17 -7.33 6.98
N ARG A 126 20.38 -6.77 6.96
CA ARG A 126 21.26 -6.63 8.13
C ARG A 126 21.69 -5.18 8.27
N TYR A 127 21.81 -4.73 9.51
CA TYR A 127 22.42 -3.45 9.85
C TYR A 127 23.92 -3.48 9.59
N LYS A 128 24.56 -2.30 9.61
CA LYS A 128 26.02 -2.15 9.34
C LYS A 128 26.90 -2.91 10.33
N ASP A 129 26.40 -3.14 11.55
CA ASP A 129 27.03 -3.94 12.61
C ASP A 129 26.84 -5.46 12.43
N GLY A 130 26.16 -5.89 11.36
CA GLY A 130 25.86 -7.29 11.05
C GLY A 130 24.58 -7.83 11.73
N ARG A 131 23.93 -7.05 12.60
CA ARG A 131 22.70 -7.45 13.27
C ARG A 131 21.56 -7.64 12.26
N ALA A 132 20.86 -8.76 12.35
CA ALA A 132 19.65 -8.98 11.56
C ALA A 132 18.53 -8.05 12.02
N THR A 133 17.66 -7.64 11.09
CA THR A 133 16.43 -6.95 11.44
C THR A 133 15.51 -7.86 12.26
N THR A 134 15.02 -7.35 13.37
CA THR A 134 14.01 -8.00 14.21
C THR A 134 12.64 -7.98 13.53
N ASP A 135 11.76 -8.89 13.90
CA ASP A 135 10.40 -8.95 13.36
C ASP A 135 9.64 -7.63 13.62
N THR A 136 9.81 -7.03 14.80
CA THR A 136 9.22 -5.72 15.14
C THR A 136 9.71 -4.59 14.23
N GLU A 137 11.01 -4.56 13.90
CA GLU A 137 11.58 -3.57 12.97
C GLU A 137 11.02 -3.78 11.56
N VAL A 138 10.95 -5.03 11.07
CA VAL A 138 10.37 -5.35 9.75
C VAL A 138 8.90 -4.92 9.67
N VAL A 139 8.11 -5.29 10.66
CA VAL A 139 6.69 -4.91 10.76
C VAL A 139 6.52 -3.39 10.79
N GLY A 140 7.34 -2.70 11.58
CA GLY A 140 7.32 -1.24 11.66
C GLY A 140 7.63 -0.58 10.31
N MET A 141 8.64 -1.08 9.59
CA MET A 141 9.00 -0.59 8.26
C MET A 141 7.89 -0.82 7.23
N LEU A 142 7.20 -1.98 7.27
CA LEU A 142 6.08 -2.28 6.38
C LEU A 142 4.89 -1.34 6.60
N VAL A 143 4.49 -1.12 7.86
CA VAL A 143 3.42 -0.18 8.20
C VAL A 143 3.78 1.23 7.74
N SER A 144 5.01 1.67 7.99
CA SER A 144 5.47 2.99 7.59
C SER A 144 5.50 3.16 6.06
N ALA A 145 5.96 2.15 5.32
CA ALA A 145 6.00 2.19 3.86
C ALA A 145 4.59 2.26 3.24
N LEU A 146 3.64 1.48 3.75
CA LEU A 146 2.24 1.55 3.34
C LEU A 146 1.66 2.95 3.56
N PHE A 147 1.84 3.49 4.76
CA PHE A 147 1.29 4.80 5.11
C PHE A 147 1.89 5.92 4.26
N ALA A 148 3.20 5.89 4.02
CA ALA A 148 3.90 6.88 3.21
C ALA A 148 3.45 6.89 1.74
N GLY A 149 3.21 5.70 1.16
CA GLY A 149 2.84 5.55 -0.24
C GLY A 149 1.36 5.76 -0.53
N GLN A 150 0.47 5.47 0.42
CA GLN A 150 -0.97 5.42 0.17
C GLN A 150 -1.56 6.79 -0.15
N HIS A 151 -1.43 7.76 0.75
CA HIS A 151 -2.05 9.08 0.61
C HIS A 151 -1.46 9.91 -0.53
N THR A 152 -0.14 9.83 -0.70
CA THR A 152 0.59 10.58 -1.72
C THR A 152 0.23 10.08 -3.12
N SER A 153 0.23 8.77 -3.32
CA SER A 153 -0.08 8.17 -4.62
C SER A 153 -1.56 8.27 -4.97
N SER A 154 -2.47 8.07 -4.01
CA SER A 154 -3.91 8.18 -4.27
C SER A 154 -4.31 9.62 -4.60
N SER A 155 -3.80 10.60 -3.86
CA SER A 155 -4.06 12.02 -4.13
C SER A 155 -3.51 12.44 -5.48
N THR A 156 -2.26 12.04 -5.78
CA THR A 156 -1.63 12.35 -7.07
C THR A 156 -2.40 11.71 -8.22
N GLY A 157 -2.73 10.43 -8.12
CA GLY A 157 -3.53 9.73 -9.13
C GLY A 157 -4.90 10.38 -9.35
N THR A 158 -5.58 10.78 -8.27
CA THR A 158 -6.89 11.43 -8.34
C THR A 158 -6.82 12.75 -9.09
N TRP A 159 -5.84 13.59 -8.76
CA TRP A 159 -5.65 14.86 -9.45
C TRP A 159 -5.22 14.68 -10.89
N THR A 160 -4.32 13.72 -11.18
CA THR A 160 -3.93 13.40 -12.55
C THR A 160 -5.14 12.97 -13.38
N GLY A 161 -5.95 12.03 -12.88
CA GLY A 161 -7.16 11.59 -13.56
C GLY A 161 -8.17 12.73 -13.77
N ALA A 162 -8.47 13.50 -12.72
CA ALA A 162 -9.38 14.65 -12.81
C ALA A 162 -8.89 15.70 -13.82
N ARG A 163 -7.58 15.95 -13.90
CA ARG A 163 -6.99 16.87 -14.87
C ARG A 163 -7.06 16.32 -16.29
N LEU A 164 -6.74 15.04 -16.52
CA LEU A 164 -6.79 14.44 -17.85
C LEU A 164 -8.22 14.31 -18.40
N LEU A 165 -9.21 14.06 -17.52
CA LEU A 165 -10.62 13.96 -17.89
C LEU A 165 -11.28 15.32 -18.14
N ALA A 166 -10.66 16.43 -17.72
CA ALA A 166 -11.17 17.76 -18.00
C ALA A 166 -11.12 18.04 -19.51
N ARG A 167 -12.22 18.56 -20.08
CA ARG A 167 -12.35 18.83 -21.53
C ARG A 167 -11.21 19.67 -22.11
N ALA A 168 -10.68 20.62 -21.32
CA ALA A 168 -9.56 21.46 -21.71
C ALA A 168 -8.26 20.68 -21.97
N ASN A 169 -8.12 19.47 -21.43
CA ASN A 169 -6.90 18.66 -21.49
C ASN A 169 -7.08 17.38 -22.33
N ALA A 170 -8.11 17.32 -23.18
CA ALA A 170 -8.43 16.13 -23.97
C ALA A 170 -7.27 15.69 -24.89
N GLU A 171 -6.43 16.63 -25.36
CA GLU A 171 -5.23 16.31 -26.14
C GLU A 171 -4.19 15.52 -25.35
N HIS A 172 -4.01 15.85 -24.07
CA HIS A 172 -3.07 15.15 -23.17
C HIS A 172 -3.55 13.75 -22.85
N LEU A 173 -4.87 13.56 -22.63
CA LEU A 173 -5.44 12.24 -22.45
C LEU A 173 -5.22 11.36 -23.69
N ARG A 174 -5.48 11.90 -24.89
CA ARG A 174 -5.23 11.16 -26.14
C ARG A 174 -3.75 10.82 -26.33
N ALA A 175 -2.84 11.72 -25.95
CA ALA A 175 -1.40 11.46 -26.01
C ALA A 175 -0.98 10.34 -25.05
N ALA A 176 -1.47 10.37 -23.81
CA ALA A 176 -1.17 9.33 -22.81
C ALA A 176 -1.69 7.95 -23.24
N VAL A 177 -2.88 7.87 -23.87
CA VAL A 177 -3.44 6.62 -24.40
C VAL A 177 -2.58 6.05 -25.52
N ARG A 178 -2.11 6.89 -26.47
CA ARG A 178 -1.24 6.44 -27.57
C ARG A 178 0.12 5.91 -27.11
N GLU A 179 0.61 6.34 -25.95
CA GLU A 179 1.87 5.82 -25.39
C GLU A 179 1.72 4.39 -24.84
N GLN A 180 0.49 3.92 -24.60
CA GLN A 180 0.22 2.56 -24.12
C GLN A 180 0.11 1.52 -25.26
N GLU A 181 0.09 1.98 -26.52
CA GLU A 181 0.05 1.15 -27.74
C GLU A 181 1.47 0.79 -28.22
#